data_AF-A0A533YR30-F1
#
_entry.id   AF-A0A533YR30-F1
#
_cell.length_a   1.000
_cell.length_b   1.000
_cell.length_c   1.000
_cell.angle_alpha   90.00
_cell.angle_beta   90.00
_cell.angle_gamma   90.00
#
_symmetry.space_group_name_H-M   'P 1'
#
loop_
_entity.id
_entity.type
_entity.pdbx_description
1 polymer ?
#
loop_
_entity_poly.entity_id
_entity_poly.type
_entity_poly.pdbx_seq_one_letter_code
_entity_poly.pdbx_strand_id
1 'polypeptide(L)'
;MRDVSAKPNTLRTAKAAAILKVRPSTIEAINSGNLPKADPLGVARVAGIQAAKNTGLLIPYCHQVPLDHIHVSISLDNSRITITAEVKAIWKTGVEMEALVAASASALTLYDMLKIIDDEMEITSVRLLGKT
;
A
#
# COMPACT_ATOMS: atom_id res chain seq x y z
N MET A 1 12.82 19.20 5.28
CA MET A 1 11.70 18.87 6.21
C MET A 1 11.09 20.18 6.67
N ARG A 2 9.76 20.30 6.68
CA ARG A 2 9.06 21.51 7.17
C ARG A 2 8.96 21.46 8.69
N ASP A 3 9.26 22.55 9.39
CA ASP A 3 9.00 22.59 10.84
C ASP A 3 7.48 22.52 11.12
N VAL A 4 7.10 21.60 12.01
CA VAL A 4 5.72 21.38 12.45
C VAL A 4 5.56 21.58 13.96
N SER A 5 6.59 22.08 14.65
CA SER A 5 6.64 22.26 16.11
C SER A 5 5.42 22.99 16.68
N ALA A 6 5.03 24.10 16.04
CA ALA A 6 3.90 24.96 16.42
C ALA A 6 2.52 24.44 16.00
N LYS A 7 2.43 23.33 15.25
CA LYS A 7 1.14 22.76 14.83
C LYS A 7 0.54 21.90 15.97
N PRO A 8 -0.77 21.99 16.22
CA PRO A 8 -1.43 21.11 17.17
C PRO A 8 -1.52 19.68 16.65
N ASN A 9 -1.64 18.72 17.56
CA ASN A 9 -2.03 17.37 17.23
C ASN A 9 -3.53 17.35 16.88
N THR A 10 -3.88 16.77 15.74
CA THR A 10 -5.28 16.53 15.35
C THR A 10 -5.40 15.11 14.82
N LEU A 11 -6.62 14.59 14.74
CA LEU A 11 -6.87 13.38 13.96
C LEU A 11 -6.44 13.61 12.51
N ARG A 12 -5.69 12.66 11.97
CA ARG A 12 -5.24 12.59 10.59
C ARG A 12 -5.69 11.27 10.02
N THR A 13 -6.36 11.30 8.88
CA THR A 13 -6.68 10.09 8.13
C THR A 13 -6.27 10.26 6.68
N ALA A 14 -5.82 9.18 6.06
CA ALA A 14 -5.59 9.14 4.63
C ALA A 14 -5.95 7.77 4.08
N LYS A 15 -6.49 7.77 2.86
CA LYS A 15 -6.78 6.58 2.09
C LYS A 15 -6.11 6.71 0.72
N ALA A 16 -5.34 5.71 0.32
CA ALA A 16 -4.68 5.65 -0.97
C ALA A 16 -4.97 4.33 -1.66
N ALA A 17 -4.82 4.29 -2.98
CA ALA A 17 -4.95 3.07 -3.75
C ALA A 17 -3.81 2.91 -4.75
N ALA A 18 -3.46 1.65 -5.02
CA ALA A 18 -2.60 1.23 -6.11
C ALA A 18 -3.32 0.19 -6.99
N ILE A 19 -3.03 0.22 -8.29
CA ILE A 19 -3.60 -0.73 -9.27
C ILE A 19 -2.46 -1.52 -9.90
N LEU A 20 -2.53 -2.85 -9.80
CA LEU A 20 -1.68 -3.79 -10.51
C LEU A 20 -2.53 -4.47 -11.59
N LYS A 21 -2.22 -4.19 -12.85
CA LYS A 21 -2.80 -4.89 -14.00
C LYS A 21 -2.12 -6.25 -14.14
N VAL A 22 -2.92 -7.29 -14.35
CA VAL A 22 -2.47 -8.69 -14.47
C VAL A 22 -3.26 -9.39 -15.56
N ARG A 23 -2.77 -10.53 -16.04
CA ARG A 23 -3.54 -11.44 -16.89
C ARG A 23 -4.68 -12.10 -16.10
N PRO A 24 -5.80 -12.47 -16.75
CA PRO A 24 -6.87 -13.22 -16.09
C PRO A 24 -6.41 -14.55 -15.47
N SER A 25 -5.49 -15.26 -16.13
CA SER A 25 -4.90 -16.49 -15.61
C SER A 25 -4.16 -16.29 -14.29
N THR A 26 -3.62 -15.09 -14.02
CA THR A 26 -2.99 -14.74 -12.74
C THR A 26 -4.02 -14.69 -11.62
N ILE A 27 -5.21 -14.14 -11.90
CA ILE A 27 -6.32 -14.08 -10.94
C ILE A 27 -6.83 -15.49 -10.64
N GLU A 28 -6.96 -16.33 -11.67
CA GLU A 28 -7.33 -17.75 -11.52
C GLU A 28 -6.31 -18.52 -10.68
N ALA A 29 -5.01 -18.30 -10.91
CA ALA A 29 -3.93 -18.91 -10.12
C ALA A 29 -4.00 -18.48 -8.64
N ILE A 30 -4.28 -17.21 -8.35
CA ILE A 30 -4.47 -16.71 -6.98
C ILE A 30 -5.68 -17.37 -6.33
N ASN A 31 -6.83 -17.40 -7.01
CA ASN A 31 -8.07 -17.95 -6.45
C ASN A 31 -8.00 -19.47 -6.23
N SER A 32 -7.29 -20.19 -7.09
CA SER A 32 -7.08 -21.63 -6.95
C SER A 32 -6.02 -22.01 -5.91
N GLY A 33 -5.22 -21.04 -5.45
CA GLY A 33 -4.07 -21.28 -4.57
C GLY A 33 -2.92 -22.04 -5.25
N ASN A 34 -2.97 -22.24 -6.57
CA ASN A 34 -1.94 -22.94 -7.33
C ASN A 34 -0.79 -21.96 -7.69
N LEU A 35 -0.05 -21.55 -6.67
CA LEU A 35 1.04 -20.59 -6.79
C LEU A 35 2.39 -21.24 -6.44
N PRO A 36 3.48 -20.86 -7.12
CA PRO A 36 4.84 -21.36 -6.83
C PRO A 36 5.41 -20.79 -5.53
N LYS A 37 4.82 -19.72 -4.99
CA LYS A 37 5.19 -19.05 -3.73
C LYS A 37 4.04 -19.12 -2.72
N ALA A 38 4.30 -18.69 -1.48
CA ALA A 38 3.29 -18.54 -0.42
C ALA A 38 2.17 -17.54 -0.79
N ASP A 39 1.16 -17.40 0.08
CA ASP A 39 0.00 -16.50 -0.11
C ASP A 39 0.44 -15.06 -0.48
N PRO A 40 0.26 -14.62 -1.74
CA PRO A 40 0.72 -13.31 -2.19
C PRO A 40 -0.09 -12.19 -1.54
N LEU A 41 -1.37 -12.42 -1.21
CA LEU A 41 -2.24 -11.39 -0.66
C LEU A 41 -1.90 -11.13 0.81
N GLY A 42 -1.71 -12.19 1.59
CA GLY A 42 -1.26 -12.09 2.98
C GLY A 42 0.09 -11.38 3.10
N VAL A 43 1.07 -11.80 2.30
CA VAL A 43 2.41 -11.21 2.28
C VAL A 43 2.37 -9.73 1.86
N ALA A 44 1.59 -9.38 0.84
CA ALA A 44 1.44 -7.99 0.38
C ALA A 44 0.82 -7.08 1.45
N ARG A 45 -0.20 -7.54 2.19
CA ARG A 45 -0.78 -6.76 3.30
C ARG A 45 0.25 -6.45 4.38
N VAL A 46 1.03 -7.47 4.78
CA VAL A 46 2.08 -7.30 5.79
C VAL A 46 3.15 -6.34 5.30
N ALA A 47 3.58 -6.45 4.03
CA ALA A 47 4.55 -5.54 3.44
C ALA A 47 4.05 -4.10 3.42
N GLY A 48 2.79 -3.86 3.04
CA GLY A 48 2.17 -2.54 3.09
C GLY A 48 2.16 -1.93 4.50
N ILE A 49 1.79 -2.73 5.52
CA ILE A 49 1.79 -2.29 6.92
C ILE A 49 3.20 -1.93 7.39
N GLN A 50 4.21 -2.76 7.05
CA GLN A 50 5.59 -2.47 7.41
C GLN A 50 6.12 -1.22 6.70
N ALA A 51 5.80 -1.05 5.41
CA ALA A 51 6.24 0.10 4.64
C ALA A 51 5.64 1.41 5.18
N ALA A 52 4.36 1.42 5.55
CA ALA A 52 3.71 2.58 6.17
C ALA A 52 4.50 3.08 7.40
N LYS A 53 4.89 2.16 8.30
CA LYS A 53 5.65 2.47 9.53
C LYS A 53 7.06 3.01 9.23
N ASN A 54 7.62 2.66 8.07
CA ASN A 54 8.97 3.01 7.66
C ASN A 54 9.01 4.15 6.62
N THR A 55 7.90 4.86 6.40
CA THR A 55 7.79 5.93 5.39
C THR A 55 8.87 7.00 5.55
N GLY A 56 9.15 7.43 6.79
CA GLY A 56 10.20 8.42 7.07
C GLY A 56 11.63 7.94 6.78
N LEU A 57 11.87 6.63 6.68
CA LEU A 57 13.16 6.08 6.24
C LEU A 57 13.29 6.04 4.72
N LEU A 58 12.17 5.94 4.01
CA LEU A 58 12.11 5.84 2.55
C LEU A 58 12.05 7.22 1.87
N ILE A 59 11.36 8.18 2.49
CA ILE A 59 11.12 9.51 1.91
C ILE A 59 11.83 10.57 2.75
N PRO A 60 12.96 11.15 2.25
CA PRO A 60 13.89 11.94 3.07
C PRO A 60 13.32 13.12 3.87
N TYR A 61 12.19 13.68 3.43
CA TYR A 61 11.57 14.84 4.09
C TYR A 61 10.25 14.54 4.79
N CYS A 62 9.82 13.29 4.87
CA CYS A 62 8.70 12.90 5.73
C CYS A 62 9.12 12.94 7.19
N HIS A 63 8.22 13.41 8.04
CA HIS A 63 8.38 13.30 9.48
C HIS A 63 8.16 11.85 9.92
N GLN A 64 8.73 11.47 11.06
CA GLN A 64 8.32 10.26 11.74
C GLN A 64 6.98 10.54 12.44
N VAL A 65 5.94 9.81 12.03
CA VAL A 65 4.59 9.93 12.59
C VAL A 65 4.28 8.68 13.42
N PRO A 66 3.84 8.81 14.69
CA PRO A 66 3.35 7.68 15.47
C PRO A 66 1.98 7.26 14.92
N LEU A 67 1.96 6.22 14.08
CA LEU A 67 0.74 5.75 13.44
C LEU A 67 -0.12 4.93 14.41
N ASP A 68 -1.41 5.29 14.51
CA ASP A 68 -2.38 4.63 15.39
C ASP A 68 -3.08 3.46 14.70
N HIS A 69 -3.26 3.54 13.37
CA HIS A 69 -3.94 2.50 12.60
C HIS A 69 -3.41 2.43 11.16
N ILE A 70 -3.21 1.21 10.67
CA ILE A 70 -2.92 0.91 9.26
C ILE A 70 -3.78 -0.28 8.86
N HIS A 71 -4.53 -0.14 7.77
CA HIS A 71 -5.28 -1.23 7.16
C HIS A 71 -5.00 -1.30 5.67
N VAL A 72 -4.74 -2.50 5.15
CA VAL A 72 -4.52 -2.74 3.73
C VAL A 72 -5.54 -3.78 3.27
N SER A 73 -6.39 -3.40 2.33
CA SER A 73 -7.33 -4.28 1.64
C SER A 73 -6.91 -4.49 0.19
N ILE A 74 -7.18 -5.69 -0.33
CA ILE A 74 -6.83 -6.09 -1.68
C ILE A 74 -8.06 -6.74 -2.30
N SER A 75 -8.51 -6.23 -3.44
CA SER A 75 -9.62 -6.77 -4.21
C SER A 75 -9.15 -7.25 -5.58
N LEU A 76 -9.63 -8.42 -5.99
CA LEU A 76 -9.35 -9.03 -7.28
C LEU A 76 -10.52 -8.78 -8.24
N ASP A 77 -10.18 -8.38 -9.46
CA ASP A 77 -11.08 -8.24 -10.62
C ASP A 77 -10.41 -8.97 -11.81
N ASN A 78 -11.13 -9.23 -12.90
CA ASN A 78 -10.75 -10.14 -13.99
C ASN A 78 -9.32 -9.96 -14.53
N SER A 79 -8.78 -8.74 -14.58
CA SER A 79 -7.43 -8.46 -15.07
C SER A 79 -6.72 -7.39 -14.23
N ARG A 80 -7.12 -7.28 -12.96
CA ARG A 80 -6.74 -6.15 -12.12
C ARG A 80 -6.79 -6.51 -10.64
N ILE A 81 -5.74 -6.16 -9.93
CA ILE A 81 -5.68 -6.19 -8.48
C ILE A 81 -5.67 -4.76 -7.99
N THR A 82 -6.66 -4.41 -7.16
CA THR A 82 -6.73 -3.09 -6.53
C THR A 82 -6.32 -3.21 -5.07
N ILE A 83 -5.28 -2.48 -4.70
CA ILE A 83 -4.81 -2.35 -3.33
C ILE A 83 -5.35 -1.04 -2.78
N THR A 84 -5.91 -1.06 -1.58
CA THR A 84 -6.31 0.13 -0.85
C THR A 84 -5.67 0.14 0.53
N ALA A 85 -5.02 1.25 0.88
CA ALA A 85 -4.40 1.44 2.18
C ALA A 85 -5.06 2.62 2.92
N GLU A 86 -5.43 2.40 4.16
CA GLU A 86 -6.00 3.39 5.07
C GLU A 86 -5.11 3.57 6.29
N VAL A 87 -4.70 4.82 6.57
CA VAL A 87 -3.80 5.16 7.68
C VAL A 87 -4.44 6.22 8.55
N LYS A 88 -4.27 6.09 9.88
CA LYS A 88 -4.71 7.08 10.86
C LYS A 88 -3.64 7.36 11.91
N ALA A 89 -3.59 8.61 12.37
CA ALA A 89 -2.75 9.04 13.48
C ALA A 89 -3.35 10.30 14.16
N ILE A 90 -3.03 10.54 15.42
CA ILE A 90 -3.21 11.84 16.08
C ILE A 90 -1.86 12.57 16.08
N TRP A 91 -1.64 13.48 15.12
CA TRP A 91 -0.33 14.13 14.96
C TRP A 91 -0.35 15.51 14.28
N LYS A 92 0.84 16.12 14.20
CA LYS A 92 1.08 17.49 13.71
C LYS A 92 1.05 17.63 12.18
N THR A 93 1.14 16.51 11.45
CA THR A 93 1.16 16.47 9.97
C THR A 93 0.29 15.33 9.45
N GLY A 94 -0.16 15.44 8.20
CA GLY A 94 -0.97 14.41 7.54
C GLY A 94 -0.24 13.10 7.32
N VAL A 95 -1.01 12.06 6.99
CA VAL A 95 -0.54 10.67 6.80
C VAL A 95 -0.74 10.17 5.36
N GLU A 96 -0.87 11.09 4.40
CA GLU A 96 -1.02 10.74 2.98
C GLU A 96 0.15 9.92 2.44
N MET A 97 1.36 10.22 2.89
CA MET A 97 2.57 9.56 2.40
C MET A 97 2.64 8.12 2.89
N GLU A 98 2.27 7.88 4.14
CA GLU A 98 2.21 6.54 4.72
C GLU A 98 1.18 5.67 4.00
N ALA A 99 0.02 6.22 3.64
CA ALA A 99 -0.99 5.51 2.86
C ALA A 99 -0.49 5.20 1.44
N LEU A 100 0.12 6.17 0.75
CA LEU A 100 0.68 5.99 -0.59
C LEU A 100 1.82 4.96 -0.62
N VAL A 101 2.72 5.01 0.36
CA VAL A 101 3.82 4.06 0.52
C VAL A 101 3.29 2.66 0.80
N ALA A 102 2.29 2.52 1.68
CA ALA A 102 1.66 1.24 1.97
C ALA A 102 1.06 0.60 0.70
N ALA A 103 0.30 1.37 -0.08
CA ALA A 103 -0.30 0.90 -1.31
C ALA A 103 0.75 0.51 -2.36
N SER A 104 1.81 1.32 -2.50
CA SER A 104 2.91 1.08 -3.45
C SER A 104 3.71 -0.16 -3.09
N ALA A 105 4.12 -0.30 -1.82
CA ALA A 105 4.88 -1.44 -1.36
C ALA A 105 4.09 -2.75 -1.47
N SER A 106 2.78 -2.72 -1.18
CA SER A 106 1.90 -3.86 -1.39
C SER A 106 1.84 -4.27 -2.87
N ALA A 107 1.73 -3.31 -3.79
CA ALA A 107 1.74 -3.57 -5.23
C ALA A 107 3.07 -4.16 -5.71
N LEU A 108 4.21 -3.60 -5.27
CA LEU A 108 5.53 -4.13 -5.55
C LEU A 108 5.72 -5.55 -5.00
N THR A 109 5.15 -5.83 -3.83
CA THR A 109 5.21 -7.15 -3.22
C THR A 109 4.38 -8.16 -4.02
N LEU A 110 3.18 -7.79 -4.46
CA LEU A 110 2.39 -8.63 -5.38
C LEU A 110 3.15 -8.90 -6.67
N TYR A 111 3.80 -7.87 -7.23
CA TYR A 111 4.65 -8.03 -8.41
C TYR A 111 5.75 -9.07 -8.16
N ASP A 112 6.51 -8.94 -7.06
CA ASP A 112 7.57 -9.89 -6.73
C ASP A 112 7.05 -11.33 -6.59
N MET A 113 5.87 -11.49 -5.99
CA MET A 113 5.25 -12.77 -5.71
C MET A 113 4.71 -13.45 -6.97
N LEU A 114 4.29 -12.67 -7.97
CA LEU A 114 3.57 -13.18 -9.14
C LEU A 114 4.39 -13.16 -10.45
N LYS A 115 5.55 -12.50 -10.49
CA LYS A 115 6.36 -12.32 -11.73
C LYS A 115 6.81 -13.60 -12.45
N ILE A 116 6.75 -14.75 -11.79
CA ILE A 116 7.08 -16.06 -12.41
C ILE A 116 5.89 -16.58 -13.24
N ILE A 117 4.68 -16.18 -12.90
CA ILE A 117 3.42 -16.59 -13.56
C ILE A 117 2.99 -15.52 -14.58
N ASP A 118 3.26 -14.25 -14.23
CA ASP A 118 2.85 -13.09 -15.00
C ASP A 118 3.99 -12.09 -15.18
N ASP A 119 4.59 -12.12 -16.36
CA ASP A 119 5.70 -11.25 -16.78
C ASP A 119 5.25 -9.96 -17.46
N GLU A 120 3.94 -9.80 -17.73
CA GLU A 120 3.34 -8.61 -18.35
C GLU A 120 2.66 -7.69 -17.34
N MET A 121 2.81 -7.97 -16.04
CA MET A 121 2.23 -7.16 -14.98
C MET A 121 2.70 -5.70 -15.06
N GLU A 122 1.79 -4.79 -14.69
CA GLU A 122 2.07 -3.36 -14.69
C GLU A 122 1.39 -2.67 -13.48
N ILE A 123 2.16 -1.89 -12.72
CA ILE A 123 1.60 -0.98 -11.71
C ILE A 123 1.16 0.30 -12.43
N THR A 124 -0.13 0.42 -12.70
CA THR A 124 -0.68 1.46 -13.60
C THR A 124 -1.08 2.76 -12.90
N SER A 125 -1.32 2.71 -11.59
CA SER A 125 -1.75 3.89 -10.84
C SER A 125 -1.41 3.75 -9.37
N VAL A 126 -0.95 4.84 -8.75
CA VAL A 126 -0.91 5.04 -7.31
C VAL A 126 -1.47 6.42 -7.03
N ARG A 127 -2.51 6.53 -6.20
CA ARG A 127 -3.15 7.82 -5.91
C ARG A 127 -3.76 7.90 -4.53
N LEU A 128 -3.87 9.12 -4.02
CA LEU A 128 -4.64 9.43 -2.83
C LEU A 128 -6.14 9.44 -3.19
N LEU A 129 -6.94 8.71 -2.43
CA LEU A 129 -8.41 8.67 -2.56
C LEU A 129 -9.09 9.71 -1.68
N GLY A 130 -8.49 10.05 -0.53
CA GLY A 130 -9.02 11.07 0.37
C GLY A 130 -8.15 11.23 1.62
N LYS A 131 -8.30 12.37 2.30
CA LYS A 131 -7.67 12.63 3.60
C LYS A 131 -8.49 13.61 4.46
N THR A 132 -8.27 13.57 5.77
CA THR A 132 -8.80 14.52 6.76
C THR A 132 -7.71 14.92 7.75
#